data_AF-A0A8S4Q3Y6-F1
#
_entry.id   AF-A0A8S4Q3Y6-F1
#
_cell.length_a   1.000
_cell.length_b   1.000
_cell.length_c   1.000
_cell.angle_alpha   90.00
_cell.angle_beta   90.00
_cell.angle_gamma   90.00
#
_symmetry.space_group_name_H-M   'P 1'
#
loop_
_entity.id
_entity.type
_entity.pdbx_description
1 polymer ?
#
loop_
_entity_poly.entity_id
_entity_poly.type
_entity_poly.pdbx_seq_one_letter_code
_entity_poly.pdbx_strand_id
1 'polypeptide(L)'
;MENQPTISPRVRSAMSKIAVRKSKETRQLWRRSSRIVPFNDVEDEEKVEEVKMLIDLHAIHVYEWQEIRLPKDDARDLHFNTKMEERNAKVCRAKLAEHTERYEEMADSMKEVVSMGVELSDEERNLLSVAYKNVIGARRASWKVITSIELKKKKEYTVGDEDKIIKEYREKIEKELKDICNDIINIMDEHLIPSATKPESEVFYNKMKGDYHRYIAEFATANDRKEAAENSLVAYKAANDIAMAKLAPTHPIRLGLALNFSVFYYEILNSPDRACRLAKAAFDDAISDVTKSEESYKDSTLIMQLLRDNLTLWTSDMQGDDECERNEEGEVRDDESDDNQQ
;
A
#
# COMPACT_ATOMS: atom_id res chain seq x y z
N MET A 1 -14.12 7.13 -29.38
CA MET A 1 -12.97 7.61 -30.18
C MET A 1 -12.19 8.55 -29.27
N GLU A 2 -11.07 8.04 -28.77
CA GLU A 2 -10.28 8.62 -27.68
C GLU A 2 -9.58 9.92 -28.08
N ASN A 3 -9.68 10.93 -27.21
CA ASN A 3 -8.85 12.12 -27.26
C ASN A 3 -7.45 11.77 -26.74
N GLN A 4 -6.49 11.55 -27.63
CA GLN A 4 -5.07 11.57 -27.27
C GLN A 4 -4.63 13.00 -26.95
N PRO A 5 -3.81 13.24 -25.90
CA PRO A 5 -3.30 14.56 -25.59
C PRO A 5 -2.32 15.00 -26.69
N THR A 6 -2.66 16.07 -27.39
CA THR A 6 -1.84 16.65 -28.45
C THR A 6 -0.63 17.38 -27.85
N ILE A 7 0.53 16.72 -27.86
CA ILE A 7 1.81 17.35 -27.50
C ILE A 7 2.07 18.54 -28.44
N SER A 8 2.22 19.73 -27.85
CA SER A 8 2.51 20.99 -28.53
C SER A 8 3.68 20.84 -29.51
N PRO A 9 3.57 21.38 -30.75
CA PRO A 9 4.63 21.34 -31.76
C PRO A 9 5.99 21.84 -31.25
N ARG A 10 5.99 22.76 -30.27
CA ARG A 10 7.22 23.27 -29.62
C ARG A 10 7.92 22.23 -28.77
N VAL A 11 7.19 21.38 -28.06
CA VAL A 11 7.74 20.30 -27.22
C VAL A 11 8.37 19.22 -28.09
N ARG A 12 7.71 18.89 -29.21
CA ARG A 12 8.24 17.94 -30.21
C ARG A 12 9.56 18.44 -30.84
N SER A 13 9.65 19.76 -31.09
CA SER A 13 10.88 20.41 -31.57
C SER A 13 12.00 20.39 -30.52
N ALA A 14 11.68 20.63 -29.24
CA ALA A 14 12.65 20.60 -28.15
C ALA A 14 13.22 19.19 -27.90
N MET A 15 12.39 18.15 -27.94
CA MET A 15 12.84 16.75 -27.80
C MET A 15 13.78 16.33 -28.93
N SER A 16 13.49 16.74 -30.17
CA SER A 16 14.35 16.50 -31.33
C SER A 16 15.73 17.19 -31.17
N LYS A 17 15.76 18.41 -30.63
CA LYS A 17 17.01 19.15 -30.36
C LYS A 17 17.85 18.57 -29.22
N ILE A 18 17.22 17.97 -28.21
CA ILE A 18 17.92 17.31 -27.09
C ILE A 18 18.54 15.97 -27.53
N ALA A 19 17.84 15.21 -28.40
CA ALA A 19 18.35 13.95 -28.96
C ALA A 19 19.62 14.15 -29.81
N VAL A 20 19.75 15.31 -30.48
CA VAL A 20 20.94 15.69 -31.26
C VAL A 20 22.14 16.05 -30.37
N ARG A 21 21.94 16.30 -29.07
CA ARG A 21 22.91 16.95 -28.16
C ARG A 21 23.93 16.02 -27.48
N LYS A 22 24.03 14.75 -27.85
CA LYS A 22 24.97 13.78 -27.23
C LYS A 22 26.00 13.18 -28.21
N SER A 23 26.62 13.97 -29.07
CA SER A 23 27.86 13.53 -29.75
C SER A 23 29.11 13.83 -28.89
N LYS A 24 30.00 12.84 -28.75
CA LYS A 24 31.32 12.98 -28.12
C LYS A 24 32.21 14.01 -28.84
N GLU A 25 31.92 14.32 -30.10
CA GLU A 25 32.73 15.20 -30.96
C GLU A 25 32.68 16.66 -30.50
N THR A 26 31.54 17.12 -29.99
CA THR A 26 31.35 18.51 -29.53
C THR A 26 32.25 18.84 -28.32
N ARG A 27 32.54 17.85 -27.46
CA ARG A 27 33.46 18.01 -26.32
C ARG A 27 34.93 18.01 -26.71
N GLN A 28 35.29 17.33 -27.81
CA GLN A 28 36.67 17.32 -28.30
C GLN A 28 37.04 18.63 -29.00
N LEU A 29 36.10 19.24 -29.72
CA LEU A 29 36.30 20.53 -30.40
C LEU A 29 36.54 21.68 -29.40
N TRP A 30 35.82 21.72 -28.28
CA TRP A 30 36.00 22.73 -27.23
C TRP A 30 37.37 22.66 -26.52
N ARG A 31 37.96 21.45 -26.39
CA ARG A 31 39.31 21.27 -25.84
C ARG A 31 40.42 21.71 -26.80
N ARG A 32 40.14 21.75 -28.10
CA ARG A 32 41.05 22.23 -29.14
C ARG A 32 41.04 23.76 -29.25
N SER A 33 39.87 24.39 -29.11
CA SER A 33 39.74 25.85 -29.25
C SER A 33 40.32 26.66 -28.08
N SER A 34 40.47 26.06 -26.90
CA SER A 34 40.93 26.71 -25.68
C SER A 34 42.47 26.86 -25.56
N ARG A 35 43.25 26.49 -26.58
CA ARG A 35 44.73 26.49 -26.55
C ARG A 35 45.43 27.51 -27.45
N ILE A 36 44.74 28.48 -28.06
CA ILE A 36 45.39 29.45 -28.96
C ILE A 36 45.16 30.89 -28.46
N VAL A 37 46.27 31.60 -28.20
CA VAL A 37 46.41 33.04 -27.87
C VAL A 37 47.76 33.49 -28.48
N PRO A 38 48.04 34.75 -28.90
CA PRO A 38 47.24 35.98 -29.00
C PRO A 38 47.13 36.56 -30.44
N PHE A 39 46.22 37.52 -30.61
CA PHE A 39 46.11 38.40 -31.78
C PHE A 39 47.36 39.29 -31.90
N ASN A 40 48.21 39.05 -32.89
CA ASN A 40 48.95 40.04 -33.67
C ASN A 40 49.63 39.30 -34.83
N ASP A 41 49.46 39.83 -36.04
CA ASP A 41 50.02 39.36 -37.31
C ASP A 41 49.42 38.08 -37.91
N VAL A 42 48.21 38.20 -38.48
CA VAL A 42 47.64 37.18 -39.37
C VAL A 42 47.23 37.85 -40.70
N GLU A 43 48.13 37.85 -41.67
CA GLU A 43 47.86 38.17 -43.10
C GLU A 43 47.29 36.95 -43.87
N ASP A 44 46.67 36.01 -43.16
CA ASP A 44 46.24 34.71 -43.67
C ASP A 44 44.71 34.64 -43.64
N GLU A 45 44.05 34.88 -44.78
CA GLU A 45 42.58 34.98 -44.91
C GLU A 45 41.86 33.74 -44.34
N GLU A 46 42.48 32.56 -44.41
CA GLU A 46 41.89 31.30 -43.93
C GLU A 46 41.76 31.26 -42.40
N LYS A 47 42.71 31.85 -41.66
CA LYS A 47 42.66 31.95 -40.18
C LYS A 47 41.71 33.04 -39.71
N VAL A 48 41.51 34.09 -40.49
CA VAL A 48 40.51 35.14 -40.21
C VAL A 48 39.10 34.56 -40.33
N GLU A 49 38.87 33.70 -41.34
CA GLU A 49 37.58 33.03 -41.53
C GLU A 49 37.30 32.00 -40.42
N GLU A 50 38.32 31.30 -39.94
CA GLU A 50 38.20 30.36 -38.81
C GLU A 50 37.88 31.07 -37.48
N VAL A 51 38.48 32.24 -37.24
CA VAL A 51 38.17 33.09 -36.06
C VAL A 51 36.77 33.71 -36.16
N LYS A 52 36.33 34.14 -37.36
CA LYS A 52 34.94 34.59 -37.57
C LYS A 52 33.93 33.47 -37.33
N MET A 53 34.19 32.26 -37.83
CA MET A 53 33.33 31.10 -37.57
C MET A 53 33.22 30.79 -36.08
N LEU A 54 34.32 30.93 -35.32
CA LEU A 54 34.31 30.74 -33.86
C LEU A 54 33.54 31.85 -33.12
N ILE A 55 33.62 33.10 -33.59
CA ILE A 55 32.85 34.22 -33.05
C ILE A 55 31.36 34.06 -33.38
N ASP A 56 31.02 33.65 -34.59
CA ASP A 56 29.64 33.38 -35.01
C ASP A 56 29.05 32.18 -34.27
N LEU A 57 29.84 31.13 -34.03
CA LEU A 57 29.43 29.98 -33.22
C LEU A 57 29.22 30.39 -31.75
N HIS A 58 30.04 31.32 -31.23
CA HIS A 58 29.85 31.88 -29.89
C HIS A 58 28.63 32.80 -29.83
N ALA A 59 28.38 33.60 -30.88
CA ALA A 59 27.21 34.46 -31.00
C ALA A 59 25.93 33.64 -31.08
N ILE A 60 25.92 32.54 -31.85
CA ILE A 60 24.82 31.57 -31.89
C ILE A 60 24.60 30.95 -30.52
N HIS A 61 25.66 30.53 -29.82
CA HIS A 61 25.54 29.99 -28.47
C HIS A 61 24.98 31.02 -27.46
N VAL A 62 25.40 32.29 -27.54
CA VAL A 62 24.90 33.37 -26.67
C VAL A 62 23.46 33.75 -27.02
N TYR A 63 23.08 33.76 -28.30
CA TYR A 63 21.70 33.99 -28.76
C TYR A 63 20.77 32.83 -28.36
N GLU A 64 21.21 31.58 -28.53
CA GLU A 64 20.48 30.41 -28.06
C GLU A 64 20.35 30.43 -26.53
N TRP A 65 21.37 30.85 -25.77
CA TRP A 65 21.27 31.00 -24.32
C TRP A 65 20.32 32.13 -23.88
N GLN A 66 20.13 33.18 -24.69
CA GLN A 66 19.16 34.24 -24.44
C GLN A 66 17.72 33.80 -24.78
N GLU A 67 17.50 32.98 -25.82
CA GLU A 67 16.19 32.38 -26.13
C GLU A 67 15.83 31.17 -25.25
N ILE A 68 16.81 30.46 -24.68
CA ILE A 68 16.62 29.32 -23.75
C ILE A 68 16.32 29.80 -22.32
N ARG A 69 16.08 31.10 -22.10
CA ARG A 69 15.32 31.54 -20.93
C ARG A 69 13.85 31.23 -21.17
N LEU A 70 13.49 29.94 -21.08
CA LEU A 70 12.09 29.53 -20.94
C LEU A 70 11.49 30.42 -19.84
N PRO A 71 10.37 31.12 -20.10
CA PRO A 71 9.61 31.78 -19.05
C PRO A 71 9.47 30.80 -17.89
N LYS A 72 9.64 31.28 -16.64
CA LYS A 72 9.65 30.39 -15.47
C LYS A 72 8.43 29.46 -15.44
N ASP A 73 7.31 29.91 -16.00
CA ASP A 73 6.07 29.15 -16.10
C ASP A 73 6.14 28.04 -17.17
N ASP A 74 6.67 28.31 -18.37
CA ASP A 74 6.89 27.28 -19.41
C ASP A 74 7.90 26.20 -18.96
N ALA A 75 8.93 26.58 -18.19
CA ALA A 75 9.89 25.63 -17.62
C ALA A 75 9.27 24.77 -16.51
N ARG A 76 8.35 25.35 -15.71
CA ARG A 76 7.58 24.62 -14.70
C ARG A 76 6.61 23.64 -15.35
N ASP A 77 5.92 24.06 -16.41
CA ASP A 77 4.96 23.22 -17.13
C ASP A 77 5.65 22.04 -17.84
N LEU A 78 6.81 22.28 -18.47
CA LEU A 78 7.60 21.19 -19.05
C LEU A 78 8.08 20.20 -17.99
N HIS A 79 8.59 20.69 -16.85
CA HIS A 79 9.04 19.85 -15.75
C HIS A 79 7.89 19.04 -15.12
N PHE A 80 6.72 19.66 -14.96
CA PHE A 80 5.51 19.00 -14.48
C PHE A 80 5.05 17.89 -15.44
N ASN A 81 5.03 18.16 -16.74
CA ASN A 81 4.67 17.16 -17.75
C ASN A 81 5.64 15.97 -17.78
N THR A 82 6.95 16.22 -17.66
CA THR A 82 7.93 15.12 -17.57
C THR A 82 7.73 14.26 -16.32
N LYS A 83 7.46 14.87 -15.16
CA LYS A 83 7.13 14.12 -13.94
C LYS A 83 5.84 13.32 -14.07
N MET A 84 4.84 13.85 -14.75
CA MET A 84 3.59 13.12 -14.98
C MET A 84 3.79 11.92 -15.91
N GLU A 85 4.60 12.07 -16.96
CA GLU A 85 4.99 10.95 -17.84
C GLU A 85 5.76 9.87 -17.07
N GLU A 86 6.69 10.26 -16.19
CA GLU A 86 7.41 9.34 -15.30
C GLU A 86 6.46 8.60 -14.34
N ARG A 87 5.47 9.29 -13.77
CA ARG A 87 4.44 8.68 -12.92
C ARG A 87 3.64 7.64 -13.70
N ASN A 88 3.15 8.01 -14.88
CA ASN A 88 2.36 7.11 -15.73
C ASN A 88 3.16 5.88 -16.17
N ALA A 89 4.46 6.03 -16.44
CA ALA A 89 5.33 4.91 -16.76
C ALA A 89 5.45 3.92 -15.58
N LYS A 90 5.58 4.42 -14.34
CA LYS A 90 5.61 3.59 -13.12
C LYS A 90 4.29 2.88 -12.85
N VAL A 91 3.15 3.58 -13.03
CA VAL A 91 1.82 2.97 -12.92
C VAL A 91 1.62 1.89 -13.99
N CYS A 92 2.06 2.13 -15.22
CA CYS A 92 2.04 1.13 -16.29
C CYS A 92 2.87 -0.11 -15.91
N ARG A 93 4.06 0.10 -15.34
CA ARG A 93 4.90 -1.00 -14.83
C ARG A 93 4.20 -1.79 -13.71
N ALA A 94 3.52 -1.12 -12.79
CA ALA A 94 2.75 -1.78 -11.74
C ALA A 94 1.60 -2.64 -12.32
N LYS A 95 0.87 -2.15 -13.33
CA LYS A 95 -0.17 -2.92 -14.03
C LYS A 95 0.40 -4.14 -14.76
N LEU A 96 1.57 -4.00 -15.41
CA LEU A 96 2.26 -5.15 -16.03
C LEU A 96 2.71 -6.18 -14.98
N ALA A 97 3.20 -5.73 -13.83
CA ALA A 97 3.58 -6.60 -12.73
C ALA A 97 2.36 -7.34 -12.15
N GLU A 98 1.20 -6.68 -12.06
CA GLU A 98 -0.08 -7.31 -11.69
C GLU A 98 -0.46 -8.44 -12.67
N HIS A 99 -0.45 -8.17 -13.98
CA HIS A 99 -0.77 -9.17 -15.01
C HIS A 99 0.20 -10.36 -15.07
N THR A 100 1.39 -10.21 -14.51
CA THR A 100 2.41 -11.27 -14.43
C THR A 100 2.54 -11.84 -13.03
N GLU A 101 1.64 -11.47 -12.11
CA GLU A 101 1.60 -11.91 -10.71
C GLU A 101 2.90 -11.64 -9.92
N ARG A 102 3.68 -10.63 -10.35
CA ARG A 102 4.93 -10.21 -9.70
C ARG A 102 4.66 -9.10 -8.69
N TYR A 103 3.92 -9.44 -7.64
CA TYR A 103 3.39 -8.45 -6.68
C TYR A 103 4.47 -7.70 -5.88
N GLU A 104 5.65 -8.28 -5.66
CA GLU A 104 6.78 -7.57 -5.04
C GLU A 104 7.26 -6.40 -5.93
N GLU A 105 7.41 -6.62 -7.24
CA GLU A 105 7.77 -5.55 -8.20
C GLU A 105 6.65 -4.52 -8.38
N MET A 106 5.39 -4.98 -8.28
CA MET A 106 4.22 -4.12 -8.28
C MET A 106 4.25 -3.17 -7.07
N ALA A 107 4.55 -3.69 -5.87
CA ALA A 107 4.66 -2.88 -4.65
C ALA A 107 5.79 -1.85 -4.78
N ASP A 108 6.98 -2.24 -5.26
CA ASP A 108 8.10 -1.33 -5.47
C ASP A 108 7.77 -0.22 -6.48
N SER A 109 7.14 -0.57 -7.60
CA SER A 109 6.71 0.43 -8.60
C SER A 109 5.70 1.42 -8.00
N MET A 110 4.78 0.95 -7.17
CA MET A 110 3.80 1.81 -6.51
C MET A 110 4.42 2.67 -5.40
N LYS A 111 5.46 2.21 -4.68
CA LYS A 111 6.24 3.04 -3.76
C LYS A 111 6.87 4.24 -4.48
N GLU A 112 7.42 4.01 -5.66
CA GLU A 112 7.99 5.08 -6.48
C GLU A 112 6.96 6.08 -6.99
N VAL A 113 5.67 5.71 -7.06
CA VAL A 113 4.55 6.61 -7.39
C VAL A 113 4.19 7.45 -6.16
N VAL A 114 4.14 6.83 -4.98
CA VAL A 114 3.83 7.51 -3.72
C VAL A 114 4.89 8.55 -3.35
N SER A 115 6.17 8.23 -3.56
CA SER A 115 7.29 9.14 -3.26
C SER A 115 7.34 10.40 -4.15
N MET A 116 6.51 10.47 -5.20
CA MET A 116 6.36 11.67 -6.03
C MET A 116 5.54 12.77 -5.34
N GLY A 117 4.91 12.48 -4.19
CA GLY A 117 4.24 13.47 -3.33
C GLY A 117 2.91 13.99 -3.87
N VAL A 118 2.32 13.29 -4.84
CA VAL A 118 0.99 13.60 -5.39
C VAL A 118 0.00 12.55 -4.90
N GLU A 119 -1.16 13.01 -4.38
CA GLU A 119 -2.25 12.16 -3.91
C GLU A 119 -2.58 11.07 -4.94
N LEU A 120 -2.79 9.84 -4.46
CA LEU A 120 -3.12 8.72 -5.33
C LEU A 120 -4.56 8.86 -5.83
N SER A 121 -4.76 8.60 -7.12
CA SER A 121 -6.09 8.35 -7.67
C SER A 121 -6.69 7.06 -7.09
N ASP A 122 -8.01 6.88 -7.25
CA ASP A 122 -8.68 5.67 -6.76
C ASP A 122 -8.11 4.38 -7.39
N GLU A 123 -7.71 4.43 -8.67
CA GLU A 123 -7.05 3.32 -9.36
C GLU A 123 -5.66 3.03 -8.79
N GLU A 124 -4.82 4.05 -8.60
CA GLU A 124 -3.48 3.91 -8.03
C GLU A 124 -3.53 3.42 -6.58
N ARG A 125 -4.50 3.91 -5.79
CA ARG A 125 -4.75 3.44 -4.43
C ARG A 125 -5.14 1.97 -4.42
N ASN A 126 -6.00 1.55 -5.35
CA ASN A 126 -6.36 0.14 -5.49
C ASN A 126 -5.14 -0.72 -5.87
N LEU A 127 -4.34 -0.31 -6.86
CA LEU A 127 -3.11 -1.02 -7.26
C LEU A 127 -2.15 -1.21 -6.08
N LEU A 128 -1.90 -0.15 -5.30
CA LEU A 128 -1.07 -0.25 -4.11
C LEU A 128 -1.63 -1.29 -3.11
N SER A 129 -2.94 -1.25 -2.86
CA SER A 129 -3.56 -2.17 -1.92
C SER A 129 -3.53 -3.63 -2.40
N VAL A 130 -3.74 -3.87 -3.70
CA VAL A 130 -3.67 -5.20 -4.32
C VAL A 130 -2.24 -5.75 -4.25
N ALA A 131 -1.24 -4.92 -4.53
CA ALA A 131 0.17 -5.31 -4.47
C ALA A 131 0.52 -5.83 -3.07
N TYR A 132 0.33 -5.01 -2.04
CA TYR A 132 0.69 -5.40 -0.67
C TYR A 132 -0.21 -6.50 -0.10
N LYS A 133 -1.50 -6.57 -0.48
CA LYS A 133 -2.40 -7.67 -0.07
C LYS A 133 -1.88 -9.01 -0.57
N ASN A 134 -1.40 -9.10 -1.81
CA ASN A 134 -0.87 -10.34 -2.35
C ASN A 134 0.49 -10.71 -1.76
N VAL A 135 1.39 -9.72 -1.61
CA VAL A 135 2.71 -9.94 -0.99
C VAL A 135 2.56 -10.44 0.45
N ILE A 136 1.73 -9.77 1.28
CA ILE A 136 1.51 -10.21 2.67
C ILE A 136 0.71 -11.52 2.74
N GLY A 137 -0.23 -11.73 1.83
CA GLY A 137 -1.07 -12.93 1.77
C GLY A 137 -0.24 -14.20 1.59
N ALA A 138 0.72 -14.18 0.66
CA ALA A 138 1.63 -15.30 0.43
C ALA A 138 2.46 -15.63 1.69
N ARG A 139 3.04 -14.60 2.33
CA ARG A 139 3.87 -14.77 3.54
C ARG A 139 3.03 -15.26 4.73
N ARG A 140 1.81 -14.74 4.91
CA ARG A 140 0.88 -15.20 5.98
C ARG A 140 0.47 -16.65 5.77
N ALA A 141 0.24 -17.08 4.54
CA ALA A 141 -0.04 -18.49 4.24
C ALA A 141 1.15 -19.39 4.61
N SER A 142 2.38 -19.00 4.24
CA SER A 142 3.60 -19.72 4.64
C SER A 142 3.75 -19.79 6.16
N TRP A 143 3.47 -18.69 6.87
CA TRP A 143 3.52 -18.63 8.33
C TRP A 143 2.49 -19.56 9.00
N LYS A 144 1.26 -19.62 8.49
CA LYS A 144 0.24 -20.56 9.00
C LYS A 144 0.68 -22.03 8.84
N VAL A 145 1.29 -22.36 7.70
CA VAL A 145 1.79 -23.72 7.43
C VAL A 145 2.91 -24.10 8.39
N ILE A 146 3.94 -23.25 8.54
CA ILE A 146 5.07 -23.57 9.44
C ILE A 146 4.62 -23.66 10.91
N THR A 147 3.70 -22.80 11.34
CA THR A 147 3.12 -22.84 12.69
C THR A 147 2.34 -24.13 12.92
N SER A 148 1.59 -24.60 11.92
CA SER A 148 0.89 -25.89 11.99
C SER A 148 1.86 -27.08 12.11
N ILE A 149 2.98 -27.04 11.36
CA ILE A 149 4.02 -28.07 11.43
C ILE A 149 4.67 -28.09 12.83
N GLU A 150 5.03 -26.91 13.35
CA GLU A 150 5.59 -26.78 14.71
C GLU A 150 4.64 -27.33 15.78
N LEU A 151 3.34 -27.05 15.68
CA LEU A 151 2.33 -27.55 16.61
C LEU A 151 2.17 -29.08 16.55
N LYS A 152 2.25 -29.68 15.36
CA LYS A 152 2.18 -31.15 15.21
C LYS A 152 3.39 -31.83 15.84
N LYS A 153 4.60 -31.30 15.61
CA LYS A 153 5.84 -31.82 16.20
C LYS A 153 5.85 -31.75 17.72
N LYS A 154 5.38 -30.63 18.30
CA LYS A 154 5.24 -30.50 19.76
C LYS A 154 4.36 -31.57 20.41
N LYS A 155 3.35 -32.10 19.70
CA LYS A 155 2.46 -33.17 20.19
C LYS A 155 3.12 -34.56 20.17
N GLU A 156 4.16 -34.76 19.37
CA GLU A 156 4.87 -36.04 19.25
C GLU A 156 5.91 -36.24 20.38
N TYR A 157 6.10 -35.26 21.27
CA TYR A 157 7.04 -35.27 22.42
C TYR A 157 8.48 -35.67 22.09
N THR A 158 8.89 -35.54 20.82
CA THR A 158 10.23 -35.84 20.34
C THR A 158 11.02 -34.54 20.21
N VAL A 159 11.82 -34.22 21.23
CA VAL A 159 12.73 -33.06 21.17
C VAL A 159 13.97 -33.44 20.34
N GLY A 160 14.20 -32.74 19.24
CA GLY A 160 15.35 -32.97 18.35
C GLY A 160 15.86 -31.70 17.69
N ASP A 161 16.99 -31.81 16.97
CA ASP A 161 17.59 -30.70 16.22
C ASP A 161 16.62 -30.10 15.17
N GLU A 162 15.64 -30.88 14.70
CA GLU A 162 14.59 -30.42 13.79
C GLU A 162 13.72 -29.31 14.37
N ASP A 163 13.42 -29.33 15.67
CA ASP A 163 12.57 -28.30 16.32
C ASP A 163 13.22 -26.92 16.26
N LYS A 164 14.54 -26.89 16.42
CA LYS A 164 15.33 -25.67 16.33
C LYS A 164 15.28 -25.11 14.90
N ILE A 165 15.42 -25.97 13.90
CA ILE A 165 15.34 -25.58 12.47
C ILE A 165 13.96 -25.01 12.13
N ILE A 166 12.89 -25.67 12.59
CA ILE A 166 11.50 -25.20 12.37
C ILE A 166 11.29 -23.83 13.02
N LYS A 167 11.75 -23.66 14.26
CA LYS A 167 11.65 -22.40 14.99
C LYS A 167 12.40 -21.27 14.29
N GLU A 168 13.65 -21.49 13.90
CA GLU A 168 14.47 -20.51 13.17
C GLU A 168 13.81 -20.11 11.84
N TYR A 169 13.21 -21.07 11.13
CA TYR A 169 12.51 -20.80 9.88
C TYR A 169 11.20 -20.01 10.10
N ARG A 170 10.45 -20.31 11.15
CA ARG A 170 9.27 -19.52 11.56
C ARG A 170 9.67 -18.08 11.87
N GLU A 171 10.71 -17.87 12.67
CA GLU A 171 11.21 -16.53 13.03
C GLU A 171 11.68 -15.74 11.80
N LYS A 172 12.29 -16.40 10.81
CA LYS A 172 12.62 -15.77 9.53
C LYS A 172 11.37 -15.27 8.79
N ILE A 173 10.31 -16.09 8.70
CA ILE A 173 9.05 -15.70 8.05
C ILE A 173 8.38 -14.56 8.82
N GLU A 174 8.39 -14.60 10.15
CA GLU A 174 7.84 -13.53 11.01
C GLU A 174 8.58 -12.21 10.81
N LYS A 175 9.90 -12.25 10.64
CA LYS A 175 10.68 -11.06 10.28
C LYS A 175 10.26 -10.51 8.92
N GLU A 176 10.18 -11.35 7.89
CA GLU A 176 9.72 -10.92 6.56
C GLU A 176 8.31 -10.29 6.63
N LEU A 177 7.39 -10.89 7.37
CA LEU A 177 6.05 -10.35 7.61
C LEU A 177 6.08 -8.98 8.31
N LYS A 178 6.88 -8.86 9.38
CA LYS A 178 7.03 -7.62 10.14
C LYS A 178 7.63 -6.50 9.26
N ASP A 179 8.63 -6.82 8.45
CA ASP A 179 9.27 -5.88 7.53
C ASP A 179 8.28 -5.37 6.48
N ILE A 180 7.48 -6.26 5.85
CA ILE A 180 6.43 -5.87 4.89
C ILE A 180 5.35 -5.00 5.55
N CYS A 181 4.92 -5.34 6.76
CA CYS A 181 3.90 -4.56 7.48
C CYS A 181 4.42 -3.16 7.84
N ASN A 182 5.64 -3.07 8.37
CA ASN A 182 6.24 -1.79 8.75
C ASN A 182 6.49 -0.89 7.53
N ASP A 183 6.91 -1.45 6.41
CA ASP A 183 7.13 -0.74 5.15
C ASP A 183 5.86 0.00 4.68
N ILE A 184 4.71 -0.68 4.61
CA ILE A 184 3.45 -0.03 4.22
C ILE A 184 2.90 0.91 5.28
N ILE A 185 3.08 0.60 6.58
CA ILE A 185 2.68 1.48 7.68
C ILE A 185 3.43 2.82 7.60
N ASN A 186 4.74 2.77 7.37
CA ASN A 186 5.57 3.97 7.22
C ASN A 186 5.12 4.80 6.01
N ILE A 187 4.84 4.15 4.87
CA ILE A 187 4.32 4.84 3.68
C ILE A 187 2.97 5.52 3.98
N MET A 188 2.10 4.87 4.76
CA MET A 188 0.82 5.45 5.16
C MET A 188 1.00 6.68 6.05
N ASP A 189 1.88 6.60 7.05
CA ASP A 189 2.10 7.66 8.03
C ASP A 189 2.85 8.86 7.44
N GLU A 190 3.83 8.64 6.56
CA GLU A 190 4.67 9.69 6.00
C GLU A 190 4.06 10.35 4.75
N HIS A 191 3.28 9.60 3.96
CA HIS A 191 2.84 10.07 2.64
C HIS A 191 1.32 10.02 2.45
N LEU A 192 0.66 8.89 2.72
CA LEU A 192 -0.73 8.70 2.26
C LEU A 192 -1.77 9.37 3.16
N ILE A 193 -1.69 9.17 4.47
CA ILE A 193 -2.62 9.78 5.43
C ILE A 193 -2.49 11.32 5.44
N PRO A 194 -1.28 11.91 5.46
CA PRO A 194 -1.14 13.37 5.42
C PRO A 194 -1.59 14.02 4.12
N SER A 195 -1.58 13.28 2.99
CA SER A 195 -1.95 13.81 1.68
C SER A 195 -3.42 13.56 1.32
N ALA A 196 -4.15 12.77 2.10
CA ALA A 196 -5.54 12.44 1.82
C ALA A 196 -6.44 13.67 1.98
N THR A 197 -7.11 14.07 0.90
CA THR A 197 -8.04 15.22 0.91
C THR A 197 -9.50 14.78 1.03
N LYS A 198 -9.79 13.54 0.61
CA LYS A 198 -11.14 12.96 0.58
C LYS A 198 -11.41 12.07 1.81
N PRO A 199 -12.62 12.12 2.38
CA PRO A 199 -13.06 11.20 3.44
C PRO A 199 -12.83 9.72 3.11
N GLU A 200 -13.11 9.33 1.87
CA GLU A 200 -12.95 7.96 1.38
C GLU A 200 -11.50 7.51 1.46
N SER A 201 -10.57 8.38 1.06
CA SER A 201 -9.12 8.13 1.13
C SER A 201 -8.64 8.04 2.58
N GLU A 202 -9.07 8.97 3.44
CA GLU A 202 -8.72 8.96 4.87
C GLU A 202 -9.16 7.65 5.55
N VAL A 203 -10.41 7.23 5.33
CA VAL A 203 -10.94 5.97 5.89
C VAL A 203 -10.20 4.78 5.30
N PHE A 204 -9.93 4.77 3.99
CA PHE A 204 -9.21 3.69 3.33
C PHE A 204 -7.82 3.48 3.92
N TYR A 205 -7.02 4.54 4.06
CA TYR A 205 -5.66 4.43 4.58
C TYR A 205 -5.64 4.09 6.07
N ASN A 206 -6.51 4.67 6.89
CA ASN A 206 -6.58 4.32 8.32
C ASN A 206 -7.06 2.87 8.53
N LYS A 207 -8.02 2.41 7.71
CA LYS A 207 -8.43 1.00 7.70
C LYS A 207 -7.26 0.08 7.34
N MET A 208 -6.54 0.42 6.29
CA MET A 208 -5.38 -0.34 5.83
C MET A 208 -4.29 -0.38 6.91
N LYS A 209 -4.02 0.74 7.59
CA LYS A 209 -3.12 0.81 8.75
C LYS A 209 -3.56 -0.12 9.88
N GLY A 210 -4.86 -0.12 10.21
CA GLY A 210 -5.44 -1.06 11.17
C GLY A 210 -5.22 -2.52 10.77
N ASP A 211 -5.41 -2.85 9.48
CA ASP A 211 -5.20 -4.19 8.93
C ASP A 211 -3.74 -4.66 9.06
N TYR A 212 -2.74 -3.81 8.76
CA TYR A 212 -1.34 -4.20 8.86
C TYR A 212 -0.84 -4.31 10.30
N HIS A 213 -1.30 -3.45 11.22
CA HIS A 213 -1.03 -3.65 12.64
C HIS A 213 -1.70 -4.92 13.18
N ARG A 214 -2.92 -5.23 12.70
CA ARG A 214 -3.58 -6.50 13.04
C ARG A 214 -2.74 -7.69 12.58
N TYR A 215 -2.19 -7.68 11.37
CA TYR A 215 -1.31 -8.75 10.89
C TYR A 215 -0.07 -8.92 11.78
N ILE A 216 0.53 -7.84 12.25
CA ILE A 216 1.65 -7.92 13.22
C ILE A 216 1.18 -8.57 14.54
N ALA A 217 0.00 -8.21 15.04
CA ALA A 217 -0.54 -8.74 16.29
C ALA A 217 -0.86 -10.25 16.23
N GLU A 218 -1.03 -10.85 15.04
CA GLU A 218 -1.30 -12.28 14.87
C GLU A 218 -0.12 -13.17 15.29
N PHE A 219 1.11 -12.72 15.03
CA PHE A 219 2.33 -13.52 15.28
C PHE A 219 3.25 -12.91 16.34
N ALA A 220 3.09 -11.63 16.68
CA ALA A 220 3.84 -11.00 17.75
C ALA A 220 3.54 -11.64 19.11
N THR A 221 4.48 -11.51 20.05
CA THR A 221 4.37 -12.05 21.41
C THR A 221 4.53 -10.96 22.46
N ALA A 222 3.97 -11.20 23.65
CA ALA A 222 4.10 -10.33 24.83
C ALA A 222 3.83 -8.84 24.53
N ASN A 223 4.81 -7.96 24.77
CA ASN A 223 4.66 -6.51 24.65
C ASN A 223 4.44 -6.07 23.19
N ASP A 224 5.17 -6.66 22.24
CA ASP A 224 5.02 -6.35 20.81
C ASP A 224 3.58 -6.62 20.33
N ARG A 225 2.96 -7.70 20.81
CA ARG A 225 1.56 -8.02 20.49
C ARG A 225 0.61 -6.97 21.04
N LYS A 226 0.82 -6.55 22.30
CA LYS A 226 -0.02 -5.54 22.94
C LYS A 226 0.07 -4.21 22.22
N GLU A 227 1.28 -3.77 21.89
CA GLU A 227 1.51 -2.53 21.13
C GLU A 227 0.88 -2.59 19.74
N ALA A 228 1.06 -3.69 19.00
CA ALA A 228 0.44 -3.87 17.69
C ALA A 228 -1.10 -3.86 17.76
N ALA A 229 -1.69 -4.51 18.77
CA ALA A 229 -3.14 -4.51 18.97
C ALA A 229 -3.67 -3.11 19.34
N GLU A 230 -2.97 -2.37 20.19
CA GLU A 230 -3.33 -0.99 20.55
C GLU A 230 -3.27 -0.06 19.33
N ASN A 231 -2.19 -0.13 18.54
CA ASN A 231 -2.04 0.65 17.31
C ASN A 231 -3.12 0.30 16.26
N SER A 232 -3.44 -0.99 16.12
CA SER A 232 -4.55 -1.43 15.24
C SER A 232 -5.89 -0.86 15.70
N LEU A 233 -6.18 -0.91 17.01
CA LEU A 233 -7.41 -0.37 17.58
C LEU A 233 -7.53 1.14 17.38
N VAL A 234 -6.44 1.89 17.55
CA VAL A 234 -6.41 3.35 17.32
C VAL A 234 -6.72 3.66 15.85
N ALA A 235 -6.07 2.97 14.92
CA ALA A 235 -6.28 3.18 13.49
C ALA A 235 -7.72 2.85 13.05
N TYR A 236 -8.27 1.72 13.51
CA TYR A 236 -9.66 1.36 13.19
C TYR A 236 -10.67 2.32 13.82
N LYS A 237 -10.44 2.83 15.04
CA LYS A 237 -11.31 3.85 15.65
C LYS A 237 -11.29 5.15 14.84
N ALA A 238 -10.10 5.63 14.48
CA ALA A 238 -9.97 6.83 13.65
C ALA A 238 -10.70 6.68 12.30
N ALA A 239 -10.54 5.53 11.63
CA ALA A 239 -11.27 5.22 10.41
C ALA A 239 -12.79 5.18 10.64
N ASN A 240 -13.24 4.60 11.77
CA ASN A 240 -14.65 4.41 12.08
C ASN A 240 -15.34 5.74 12.35
N ASP A 241 -14.70 6.64 13.11
CA ASP A 241 -15.26 7.95 13.43
C ASP A 241 -15.48 8.77 12.16
N ILE A 242 -14.52 8.76 11.23
CA ILE A 242 -14.64 9.43 9.92
C ILE A 242 -15.72 8.76 9.06
N ALA A 243 -15.74 7.41 9.01
CA ALA A 243 -16.71 6.68 8.21
C ALA A 243 -18.16 6.87 8.68
N MET A 244 -18.40 6.87 10.00
CA MET A 244 -19.72 7.11 10.57
C MET A 244 -20.22 8.53 10.28
N ALA A 245 -19.31 9.51 10.30
CA ALA A 245 -19.65 10.92 10.10
C ALA A 245 -19.82 11.30 8.61
N LYS A 246 -19.03 10.71 7.71
CA LYS A 246 -18.89 11.20 6.32
C LYS A 246 -19.35 10.22 5.24
N LEU A 247 -19.53 8.92 5.55
CA LEU A 247 -19.89 7.89 4.55
C LEU A 247 -21.27 7.29 4.84
N ALA A 248 -22.05 7.02 3.78
CA ALA A 248 -23.34 6.35 3.89
C ALA A 248 -23.20 4.91 4.45
N PRO A 249 -24.17 4.38 5.20
CA PRO A 249 -24.13 3.01 5.74
C PRO A 249 -23.91 1.92 4.68
N THR A 250 -24.40 2.14 3.47
CA THR A 250 -24.25 1.25 2.31
C THR A 250 -22.91 1.41 1.59
N HIS A 251 -22.04 2.34 1.99
CA HIS A 251 -20.79 2.60 1.29
C HIS A 251 -19.79 1.44 1.46
N PRO A 252 -19.22 0.87 0.38
CA PRO A 252 -18.34 -0.32 0.45
C PRO A 252 -17.15 -0.16 1.40
N ILE A 253 -16.53 1.02 1.45
CA ILE A 253 -15.39 1.29 2.36
C ILE A 253 -15.83 1.24 3.83
N ARG A 254 -17.03 1.76 4.17
CA ARG A 254 -17.56 1.74 5.54
C ARG A 254 -17.93 0.31 5.96
N LEU A 255 -18.57 -0.44 5.07
CA LEU A 255 -18.89 -1.85 5.31
C LEU A 255 -17.62 -2.70 5.45
N GLY A 256 -16.64 -2.51 4.57
CA GLY A 256 -15.36 -3.22 4.61
C GLY A 256 -14.55 -2.89 5.88
N LEU A 257 -14.65 -1.66 6.37
CA LEU A 257 -14.09 -1.27 7.67
C LEU A 257 -14.77 -2.03 8.82
N ALA A 258 -16.11 -2.05 8.87
CA ALA A 258 -16.85 -2.74 9.91
C ALA A 258 -16.57 -4.26 9.91
N LEU A 259 -16.43 -4.86 8.72
CA LEU A 259 -16.02 -6.25 8.56
C LEU A 259 -14.65 -6.50 9.19
N ASN A 260 -13.64 -5.75 8.81
CA ASN A 260 -12.29 -5.98 9.32
C ASN A 260 -12.15 -5.63 10.80
N PHE A 261 -12.88 -4.62 11.27
CA PHE A 261 -12.86 -4.22 12.67
C PHE A 261 -13.59 -5.21 13.58
N SER A 262 -14.66 -5.85 13.10
CA SER A 262 -15.32 -6.94 13.84
C SER A 262 -14.41 -8.17 13.95
N VAL A 263 -13.75 -8.56 12.85
CA VAL A 263 -12.73 -9.63 12.86
C VAL A 263 -11.61 -9.31 13.85
N PHE A 264 -11.13 -8.06 13.91
CA PHE A 264 -10.14 -7.64 14.91
C PHE A 264 -10.61 -7.84 16.35
N TYR A 265 -11.87 -7.45 16.67
CA TYR A 265 -12.42 -7.67 18.01
C TYR A 265 -12.52 -9.15 18.36
N TYR A 266 -12.85 -10.00 17.38
CA TYR A 266 -12.97 -11.44 17.57
C TYR A 266 -11.59 -12.10 17.74
N GLU A 267 -10.73 -12.00 16.71
CA GLU A 267 -9.49 -12.77 16.62
C GLU A 267 -8.33 -12.21 17.46
N ILE A 268 -8.24 -10.88 17.63
CA ILE A 268 -7.09 -10.26 18.32
C ILE A 268 -7.40 -9.91 19.76
N LEU A 269 -8.55 -9.25 20.00
CA LEU A 269 -8.96 -8.78 21.33
C LEU A 269 -9.77 -9.80 22.12
N ASN A 270 -10.07 -10.97 21.53
CA ASN A 270 -10.85 -12.03 22.17
C ASN A 270 -12.15 -11.50 22.81
N SER A 271 -12.84 -10.62 22.09
CA SER A 271 -14.03 -9.89 22.55
C SER A 271 -15.21 -10.19 21.63
N PRO A 272 -15.72 -11.45 21.62
CA PRO A 272 -16.72 -11.91 20.65
C PRO A 272 -18.02 -11.11 20.70
N ASP A 273 -18.51 -10.74 21.89
CA ASP A 273 -19.72 -9.90 22.04
C ASP A 273 -19.60 -8.54 21.35
N ARG A 274 -18.40 -7.96 21.36
CA ARG A 274 -18.15 -6.67 20.73
C ARG A 274 -18.03 -6.82 19.22
N ALA A 275 -17.40 -7.90 18.74
CA ALA A 275 -17.32 -8.23 17.33
C ALA A 275 -18.73 -8.42 16.73
N CYS A 276 -19.55 -9.27 17.36
CA CYS A 276 -20.92 -9.55 16.91
C CYS A 276 -21.80 -8.31 16.92
N ARG A 277 -21.74 -7.49 17.97
CA ARG A 277 -22.50 -6.22 18.02
C ARG A 277 -22.10 -5.26 16.90
N LEU A 278 -20.80 -5.11 16.63
CA LEU A 278 -20.31 -4.23 15.56
C LEU A 278 -20.75 -4.74 14.18
N ALA A 279 -20.56 -6.04 13.90
CA ALA A 279 -20.94 -6.64 12.63
C ALA A 279 -22.46 -6.57 12.39
N LYS A 280 -23.26 -6.86 13.43
CA LYS A 280 -24.73 -6.79 13.37
C LYS A 280 -25.22 -5.36 13.14
N ALA A 281 -24.70 -4.38 13.88
CA ALA A 281 -25.08 -2.98 13.70
C ALA A 281 -24.79 -2.49 12.28
N ALA A 282 -23.60 -2.80 11.74
CA ALA A 282 -23.25 -2.43 10.37
C ALA A 282 -24.14 -3.11 9.32
N PHE A 283 -24.52 -4.38 9.54
CA PHE A 283 -25.42 -5.11 8.66
C PHE A 283 -26.84 -4.53 8.68
N ASP A 284 -27.39 -4.28 9.88
CA ASP A 284 -28.74 -3.76 10.07
C ASP A 284 -28.87 -2.32 9.51
N ASP A 285 -27.88 -1.46 9.76
CA ASP A 285 -27.81 -0.10 9.20
C ASP A 285 -27.80 -0.11 7.67
N ALA A 286 -27.04 -1.05 7.06
CA ALA A 286 -26.97 -1.19 5.62
C ALA A 286 -28.31 -1.64 5.04
N ILE A 287 -28.95 -2.67 5.62
CA ILE A 287 -30.27 -3.17 5.20
C ILE A 287 -31.34 -2.08 5.26
N SER A 288 -31.29 -1.21 6.27
CA SER A 288 -32.23 -0.09 6.41
C SER A 288 -32.12 0.93 5.25
N ASP A 289 -30.90 1.22 4.80
CA ASP A 289 -30.62 2.25 3.79
C ASP A 289 -30.60 1.73 2.33
N VAL A 290 -30.43 0.42 2.18
CA VAL A 290 -30.42 -0.38 0.94
C VAL A 290 -31.61 -0.09 0.01
N THR A 291 -32.74 0.37 0.54
CA THR A 291 -33.97 0.63 -0.22
C THR A 291 -33.88 1.82 -1.19
N LYS A 292 -32.74 2.53 -1.27
CA LYS A 292 -32.63 3.84 -1.93
C LYS A 292 -31.71 3.95 -3.16
N SER A 293 -30.90 2.94 -3.51
CA SER A 293 -29.91 3.09 -4.60
C SER A 293 -29.53 1.75 -5.26
N GLU A 294 -29.65 1.62 -6.59
CA GLU A 294 -29.41 0.36 -7.32
C GLU A 294 -27.97 0.18 -7.85
N GLU A 295 -27.17 1.23 -8.02
CA GLU A 295 -25.92 1.15 -8.83
C GLU A 295 -24.66 0.78 -8.04
N SER A 296 -24.56 1.12 -6.75
CA SER A 296 -23.41 0.79 -5.86
C SER A 296 -23.56 -0.54 -5.11
N TYR A 297 -24.56 -1.34 -5.51
CA TYR A 297 -25.12 -2.37 -4.67
C TYR A 297 -24.34 -3.70 -4.68
N LYS A 298 -23.67 -4.02 -5.79
CA LYS A 298 -23.01 -5.33 -5.97
C LYS A 298 -21.82 -5.55 -5.03
N ASP A 299 -20.98 -4.54 -4.84
CA ASP A 299 -19.82 -4.66 -3.94
C ASP A 299 -20.27 -4.65 -2.47
N SER A 300 -21.29 -3.84 -2.18
CA SER A 300 -21.90 -3.73 -0.85
C SER A 300 -22.57 -5.04 -0.42
N THR A 301 -23.30 -5.73 -1.32
CA THR A 301 -23.92 -7.02 -1.00
C THR A 301 -22.90 -8.13 -0.75
N LEU A 302 -21.78 -8.14 -1.47
CA LEU A 302 -20.71 -9.09 -1.20
C LEU A 302 -20.14 -8.91 0.20
N ILE A 303 -19.93 -7.67 0.64
CA ILE A 303 -19.41 -7.39 1.99
C ILE A 303 -20.46 -7.69 3.07
N MET A 304 -21.72 -7.36 2.83
CA MET A 304 -22.83 -7.71 3.73
C MET A 304 -22.98 -9.23 3.89
N GLN A 305 -22.78 -9.98 2.81
CA GLN A 305 -22.77 -11.43 2.83
C GLN A 305 -21.64 -11.96 3.73
N LEU A 306 -20.42 -11.42 3.62
CA LEU A 306 -19.31 -11.78 4.50
C LEU A 306 -19.57 -11.44 5.97
N LEU A 307 -20.20 -10.29 6.26
CA LEU A 307 -20.61 -9.94 7.63
C LEU A 307 -21.60 -10.97 8.20
N ARG A 308 -22.59 -11.40 7.41
CA ARG A 308 -23.57 -12.41 7.80
C ARG A 308 -22.91 -13.78 8.06
N ASP A 309 -21.99 -14.16 7.19
CA ASP A 309 -21.29 -15.45 7.32
C ASP A 309 -20.42 -15.48 8.58
N ASN A 310 -19.70 -14.39 8.88
CA ASN A 310 -18.95 -14.24 10.13
C ASN A 310 -19.88 -14.29 11.35
N LEU A 311 -21.00 -13.56 11.34
CA LEU A 311 -21.97 -13.58 12.44
C LEU A 311 -22.50 -15.00 12.70
N THR A 312 -22.82 -15.74 11.64
CA THR A 312 -23.32 -17.11 11.75
C THR A 312 -22.29 -18.00 12.44
N LEU A 313 -21.04 -17.95 11.97
CA LEU A 313 -19.93 -18.74 12.51
C LEU A 313 -19.65 -18.40 13.98
N TRP A 314 -19.59 -17.12 14.33
CA TRP A 314 -19.31 -16.71 15.71
C TRP A 314 -20.47 -17.03 16.67
N THR A 315 -21.72 -16.97 16.20
CA THR A 315 -22.86 -17.36 17.05
C THR A 315 -22.96 -18.86 17.27
N SER A 316 -22.49 -19.69 16.32
CA SER A 316 -22.41 -21.14 16.53
C SER A 316 -21.28 -21.52 17.47
N ASP A 317 -20.13 -20.85 17.39
CA ASP A 317 -19.00 -21.10 18.29
C ASP A 317 -19.39 -20.82 19.75
N MET A 318 -20.09 -19.70 20.00
CA MET A 318 -20.54 -19.35 21.37
C MET A 318 -21.61 -20.31 21.93
N GLN A 319 -22.47 -20.90 21.08
CA GLN A 319 -23.46 -21.88 21.52
C GLN A 319 -22.84 -23.25 21.83
N GLY A 320 -21.71 -23.59 21.20
CA GLY A 320 -20.97 -24.83 21.47
C GLY A 320 -20.22 -24.82 22.80
N ASP A 321 -19.74 -23.65 23.24
CA ASP A 321 -19.06 -23.49 24.54
C ASP A 321 -20.06 -23.55 25.72
N ASP A 322 -21.29 -23.02 25.57
CA ASP A 322 -22.34 -23.08 26.59
C ASP A 322 -22.86 -24.52 26.83
N GLU A 323 -22.80 -25.42 25.85
CA GLU A 323 -23.18 -26.83 26.01
C GLU A 323 -22.12 -27.66 26.77
N CYS A 324 -20.84 -27.25 26.77
CA CYS A 324 -19.82 -27.87 27.60
C CYS A 324 -19.93 -27.46 29.07
N GLU A 325 -20.17 -26.17 29.36
CA GLU A 325 -20.29 -25.71 30.75
C GLU A 325 -21.55 -26.28 31.45
N ARG A 326 -22.63 -26.52 30.70
CA ARG A 326 -23.87 -27.07 31.29
C ARG A 326 -23.83 -28.56 31.63
N ASN A 327 -22.88 -29.31 31.07
CA ASN A 327 -22.69 -30.73 31.37
C ASN A 327 -21.76 -30.98 32.56
N GLU A 328 -20.93 -30.02 32.96
CA GLU A 328 -20.05 -30.16 34.13
C GLU A 328 -20.76 -29.80 35.46
N GLU A 329 -21.80 -28.96 35.44
CA GLU A 329 -22.59 -28.63 36.64
C GLU A 329 -23.73 -29.63 36.94
N GLY A 330 -24.00 -30.58 36.03
CA GLY A 330 -25.10 -31.54 36.13
C GLY A 330 -24.78 -32.89 36.79
N GLU A 331 -23.51 -33.21 37.03
CA GLU A 331 -23.07 -34.55 37.50
C GLU A 331 -22.57 -34.61 38.96
N VAL A 332 -22.77 -33.55 39.76
CA VAL A 332 -22.46 -33.58 41.21
C VAL A 332 -23.71 -33.30 42.02
N ARG A 333 -24.58 -34.30 42.16
CA ARG A 333 -25.50 -34.52 43.29
C ARG A 333 -26.30 -35.80 43.05
N ASP A 334 -25.83 -36.89 43.66
CA ASP A 334 -26.62 -37.80 44.50
C ASP A 334 -25.89 -39.14 44.61
N ASP A 335 -24.91 -39.21 45.50
CA ASP A 335 -24.50 -40.47 46.13
C ASP A 335 -23.98 -40.18 47.54
N GLU A 336 -24.89 -39.90 48.47
CA GLU A 336 -24.64 -40.13 49.90
C GLU A 336 -25.65 -41.16 50.40
N SER A 337 -25.11 -42.36 50.60
CA SER A 337 -25.73 -43.51 51.23
C SER A 337 -25.82 -43.32 52.75
N ASP A 338 -26.90 -43.84 53.32
CA ASP A 338 -27.10 -44.15 54.74
C ASP A 338 -25.82 -44.63 55.45
N ASP A 339 -25.54 -44.11 56.66
CA ASP A 339 -25.45 -45.00 57.84
C ASP A 339 -25.26 -44.26 59.19
N ASN A 340 -26.06 -44.72 60.15
CA ASN A 340 -25.76 -44.90 61.57
C ASN A 340 -25.72 -43.69 62.54
N GLN A 341 -26.81 -43.50 63.30
CA GLN A 341 -26.73 -43.08 64.70
C GLN A 341 -27.67 -43.94 65.57
N GLN A 342 -27.03 -44.65 66.50
CA GLN A 342 -27.61 -45.25 67.70
C GLN A 342 -26.90 -44.66 68.91
#